data_AF-A0A9Q0BXC8-F1
#
_entry.id   AF-A0A9Q0BXC8-F1
#
_cell.length_a   1.000
_cell.length_b   1.000
_cell.length_c   1.000
_cell.angle_alpha   90.00
_cell.angle_beta   90.00
_cell.angle_gamma   90.00
#
_symmetry.space_group_name_H-M   'P 1'
#
loop_
_entity.id
_entity.type
_entity.pdbx_description
1 polymer ?
#
loop_
_entity_poly.entity_id
_entity_poly.type
_entity_poly.pdbx_seq_one_letter_code
_entity_poly.pdbx_strand_id
1 'polypeptide(L)' 'MSGSTGERSFADIITSIRYWVIHSITIPSLFIAGWLFVSTGLAYDVFGSLIGVFFYGSYSGLGSSL' A
#
# COMPACT_ATOMS: atom_id res chain seq x y z
N MET A 1 7.81 -10.52 40.30
CA MET A 1 8.66 -9.85 39.29
C MET A 1 7.98 -10.06 37.95
N SER A 2 7.47 -8.99 37.32
CA SER A 2 6.93 -9.08 35.95
C SER A 2 8.12 -9.28 35.01
N GLY A 3 8.17 -10.45 34.36
CA GLY A 3 9.32 -10.88 33.57
C GLY A 3 9.44 -10.12 32.25
N SER A 4 10.68 -9.77 31.90
CA SER A 4 11.03 -9.41 30.53
C SER A 4 10.69 -10.58 29.60
N THR A 5 10.03 -10.30 28.47
CA THR A 5 9.67 -11.28 27.43
C THR A 5 10.87 -11.82 26.65
N GLY A 6 12.09 -11.32 26.92
CA GLY A 6 13.31 -11.70 26.21
C GLY A 6 13.49 -11.01 24.86
N GLU A 7 12.52 -10.21 24.42
CA GLU A 7 12.59 -9.40 23.20
C GLU A 7 13.52 -8.20 23.40
N ARG A 8 14.20 -7.79 22.32
CA ARG A 8 14.99 -6.56 22.34
C ARG A 8 14.06 -5.36 22.48
N SER A 9 14.39 -4.43 23.39
CA SER A 9 13.57 -3.25 23.60
C SER A 9 13.41 -2.44 22.32
N PHE A 10 12.23 -1.86 22.11
CA PHE A 10 11.97 -1.06 20.92
C PHE A 10 12.92 0.14 20.80
N ALA A 11 13.22 0.80 21.92
CA ALA A 11 14.16 1.91 21.98
C ALA A 11 15.56 1.51 21.47
N ASP A 12 16.04 0.32 21.82
CA ASP A 12 17.32 -0.20 21.33
C ASP A 12 17.27 -0.54 19.83
N ILE A 13 16.11 -0.92 19.31
CA ILE A 13 15.92 -1.23 17.89
C ILE A 13 16.02 0.06 17.07
N ILE A 14 15.22 1.08 17.38
CA ILE A 14 15.15 2.33 16.61
C ILE A 14 16.41 3.20 16.77
N THR A 15 17.19 3.05 17.84
CA THR A 15 18.46 3.77 18.00
C THR A 15 19.64 3.03 17.35
N SER A 16 19.43 1.81 16.85
CA SER A 16 20.49 0.98 16.28
C SER A 16 20.85 1.41 14.86
N ILE A 17 22.14 1.57 14.57
CA ILE A 17 22.62 1.89 13.23
C ILE A 17 22.23 0.81 12.20
N ARG A 18 22.34 -0.48 12.54
CA ARG A 18 21.96 -1.59 11.65
C ARG A 18 20.48 -1.57 11.29
N TYR A 19 19.61 -1.09 12.19
CA TYR A 19 18.19 -0.96 11.93
C TYR A 19 17.99 0.08 10.82
N TRP A 20 18.61 1.25 10.95
CA TRP A 20 18.52 2.31 9.93
C TRP A 20 19.23 1.98 8.62
N VAL A 21 20.36 1.28 8.62
CA VAL A 21 21.03 0.84 7.38
C VAL A 21 20.08 0.00 6.51
N ILE A 22 19.27 -0.86 7.14
CA ILE A 22 18.30 -1.70 6.41
C ILE A 22 17.02 -0.90 6.11
N HIS A 23 16.46 -0.23 7.11
CA HIS A 23 15.14 0.42 7.01
C HIS A 23 15.15 1.69 6.17
N SER A 24 16.31 2.34 6.01
CA SER A 24 16.46 3.46 5.08
C SER A 24 16.27 3.05 3.61
N ILE A 25 16.39 1.77 3.27
CA ILE A 25 16.14 1.26 1.92
C ILE A 25 14.77 0.60 1.85
N THR A 26 14.45 -0.27 2.80
CA THR A 26 13.20 -1.06 2.74
C THR A 26 11.95 -0.20 2.95
N ILE A 27 11.97 0.80 3.83
CA ILE A 27 10.81 1.68 4.06
C ILE A 27 10.51 2.53 2.83
N PRO A 28 11.47 3.30 2.24
CA PRO A 28 11.18 4.05 1.02
C PRO A 28 10.80 3.15 -0.16
N SER A 29 11.41 1.97 -0.28
CA SER A 29 11.07 1.02 -1.35
C SER A 29 9.62 0.55 -1.27
N LEU A 30 9.15 0.18 -0.06
CA LEU A 30 7.75 -0.21 0.15
C LEU A 30 6.78 0.94 -0.11
N PHE A 31 7.15 2.16 0.29
CA PHE A 31 6.35 3.35 0.04
C PHE A 31 6.20 3.62 -1.47
N ILE A 32 7.31 3.59 -2.22
CA ILE A 32 7.29 3.76 -3.68
C ILE A 32 6.54 2.62 -4.36
N ALA A 33 6.68 1.38 -3.91
CA ALA A 33 5.92 0.25 -4.44
C ALA A 33 4.41 0.44 -4.26
N GLY A 34 3.95 0.87 -3.08
CA GLY A 34 2.55 1.20 -2.82
C GLY A 34 2.05 2.38 -3.69
N TRP A 35 2.88 3.41 -3.85
CA TRP A 35 2.57 4.54 -4.72
C TRP A 35 2.41 4.10 -6.19
N LEU A 36 3.36 3.32 -6.71
CA LEU A 36 3.31 2.80 -8.08
C LEU A 36 2.12 1.87 -8.29
N PHE A 37 1.80 1.03 -7.30
CA PHE A 37 0.65 0.14 -7.35
C PHE A 37 -0.67 0.88 -7.58
N VAL A 38 -0.84 2.06 -6.96
CA VAL A 38 -2.03 2.91 -7.16
C VAL A 38 -1.92 3.72 -8.46
N SER A 39 -0.79 4.40 -8.68
CA SER A 39 -0.63 5.35 -9.80
C SER A 39 -0.59 4.69 -11.18
N THR A 40 -0.19 3.41 -11.27
CA THR A 40 -0.20 2.65 -12.53
C THR A 40 -1.57 2.09 -12.90
N GLY A 41 -2.57 2.18 -12.02
CA GLY A 41 -3.87 1.58 -12.26
C GLY A 41 -3.98 0.11 -11.81
N LEU A 42 -2.88 -0.55 -11.44
CA LEU A 42 -2.89 -1.98 -11.04
C LEU A 42 -3.83 -2.27 -9.88
N ALA A 43 -3.96 -1.35 -8.92
CA ALA A 43 -4.92 -1.48 -7.83
C ALA A 43 -6.38 -1.56 -8.33
N TYR A 44 -6.70 -0.84 -9.39
CA TYR A 44 -8.03 -0.85 -9.99
C TYR A 44 -8.28 -2.13 -10.78
N ASP A 45 -7.26 -2.65 -11.47
CA ASP A 45 -7.35 -3.91 -12.20
C ASP A 45 -7.49 -5.12 -11.25
N VAL A 46 -6.72 -5.14 -10.14
CA VAL A 46 -6.72 -6.25 -9.18
C VAL A 46 -8.01 -6.28 -8.34
N PHE A 47 -8.50 -5.12 -7.91
CA PHE A 47 -9.63 -5.03 -6.98
C PHE A 47 -10.95 -4.58 -7.63
N GLY A 48 -10.97 -4.27 -8.92
CA GLY A 48 -12.18 -3.87 -9.65
C GLY A 48 -12.80 -2.58 -9.15
N SER A 49 -11.99 -1.60 -8.73
CA SER A 49 -12.49 -0.36 -8.10
C SER A 49 -13.41 0.42 -9.04
N LEU A 50 -14.65 0.61 -8.61
CA LEU A 50 -15.82 0.92 -9.42
C LEU A 50 -15.94 2.39 -9.90
N ILE A 51 -14.92 3.23 -9.67
CA ILE A 51 -15.04 4.68 -9.86
C ILE A 51 -15.24 5.11 -11.33
N GLY A 52 -14.67 4.40 -12.31
CA GLY A 52 -14.82 4.73 -13.74
C GLY A 52 -15.87 3.89 -14.48
N VAL A 53 -16.02 2.62 -14.11
CA VAL A 53 -16.84 1.64 -14.84
C VAL A 53 -18.34 1.87 -14.64
N PHE A 54 -18.78 2.29 -13.46
CA PHE A 54 -20.21 2.57 -13.22
C PHE A 54 -20.74 3.72 -14.07
N PHE A 55 -19.94 4.78 -14.26
CA PHE A 55 -20.35 5.91 -15.07
C PHE A 55 -20.35 5.55 -16.56
N TYR A 56 -19.28 4.96 -17.09
CA TYR A 56 -19.19 4.62 -18.51
C TYR A 56 -20.22 3.55 -18.93
N GLY A 57 -20.44 2.53 -18.11
CA GLY A 57 -21.45 1.48 -18.34
C GLY A 57 -22.89 2.01 -18.33
N SER A 58 -23.19 3.00 -17.48
CA SER A 58 -24.51 3.62 -17.41
C SER A 58 -24.82 4.51 -18.63
N TYR A 59 -23.84 5.24 -19.17
CA TYR A 59 -24.01 6.01 -20.41
C TYR A 59 -24.11 5.12 -21.66
N SER A 60 -23.39 4.00 -21.72
CA SER A 60 -23.49 3.06 -22.86
C SER A 60 -24.82 2.31 -22.94
N GLY A 61 -25.53 2.11 -21.82
CA GLY A 61 -26.86 1.46 -21.80
C GLY A 61 -28.01 2.38 -22.22
N LEU A 62 -27.82 3.70 -22.18
CA LEU A 62 -28.82 4.69 -22.59
C LEU A 62 -28.81 4.98 -24.10
N GLY A 63 -27.71 4.68 -24.80
CA GLY A 63 -27.55 4.93 -26.24
C GLY A 63 -28.04 3.81 -27.17
N SER A 64 -28.41 2.64 -26.65
CA SER A 64 -28.87 1.48 -27.43
C SER A 64 -30.39 1.32 -27.47
N SER A 65 -31.14 2.31 -26.99
CA SER A 65 -32.62 2.27 -26.86
C SER A 65 -33.34 3.24 -27.81
N LEU A 66 -32.64 3.78 -28.81
CA LEU A 66 -33.18 4.62 -29.90
C LEU A 66 -32.72 4.05 -31.25
#